data_AF-A0A945LLI6-F1
#
_entry.id   AF-A0A945LLI6-F1
#
_cell.length_a   1.000
_cell.length_b   1.000
_cell.length_c   1.000
_cell.angle_alpha   90.00
_cell.angle_beta   90.00
_cell.angle_gamma   90.00
#
_symmetry.space_group_name_H-M   'P 1'
#
loop_
_entity.id
_entity.type
_entity.pdbx_description
1 polymer ?
#
loop_
_entity_poly.entity_id
_entity_poly.type
_entity_poly.pdbx_seq_one_letter_code
_entity_poly.pdbx_strand_id
1 'polypeptide(L)' 'GEITQTKSGVEGFGYDPIFIPNGYQLTFAEMNKVEKGAISHRGKAVKRLVSSLY' A
#
# COMPACT_ATOMS: atom_id res chain seq x y z
N GLY A 1 7.43 -1.63 6.62
CA GLY A 1 6.56 -0.54 7.04
C GLY A 1 6.49 -0.56 8.54
N GLU A 2 5.83 0.41 9.11
CA GLU A 2 5.58 0.51 10.54
C GLU A 2 4.08 0.53 10.82
N ILE A 3 3.72 0.22 12.07
CA ILE A 3 2.33 0.23 12.54
C ILE A 3 2.12 1.48 13.38
N THR A 4 1.10 2.26 13.05
CA THR A 4 0.73 3.48 13.77
C THR A 4 -0.04 3.14 15.06
N GLN A 5 -0.01 4.07 16.03
CA GLN A 5 -0.81 3.95 17.26
C GLN A 5 -2.30 4.28 17.03
N THR A 6 -2.61 5.03 15.98
CA THR A 6 -3.97 5.47 15.63
C THR A 6 -4.27 5.22 14.16
N LYS A 7 -5.53 4.98 13.83
CA LYS A 7 -5.97 4.82 12.43
C LYS A 7 -5.95 6.18 11.72
N SER A 8 -5.54 6.20 10.45
CA SER A 8 -5.73 7.32 9.53
C SER A 8 -6.10 6.84 8.13
N GLY A 9 -6.92 7.61 7.41
CA GLY A 9 -7.42 7.27 6.08
C GLY A 9 -8.65 6.36 6.08
N VAL A 10 -9.32 6.29 4.92
CA VAL A 10 -10.59 5.55 4.71
C VAL A 10 -10.57 4.62 3.50
N GLU A 11 -9.53 4.70 2.66
CA GLU A 11 -9.39 3.87 1.48
C GLU A 11 -8.84 2.47 1.82
N GLY A 12 -9.03 1.52 0.91
CA GLY A 12 -8.47 0.17 1.07
C GLY A 12 -9.26 -0.71 2.04
N PHE A 13 -8.57 -1.58 2.77
CA PHE A 13 -9.15 -2.63 3.61
C PHE A 13 -8.17 -3.14 4.68
N GLY A 14 -8.68 -3.84 5.69
CA GLY A 14 -7.87 -4.53 6.70
C GLY A 14 -6.97 -3.58 7.49
N TYR A 15 -5.65 -3.81 7.44
CA TYR A 15 -4.65 -3.05 8.19
C TYR A 15 -4.19 -1.75 7.50
N ASP A 16 -4.75 -1.42 6.34
CA ASP A 16 -4.36 -0.22 5.60
C ASP A 16 -4.41 1.07 6.44
N PRO A 17 -5.41 1.29 7.32
CA PRO A 17 -5.47 2.51 8.12
C PRO A 17 -4.41 2.64 9.20
N ILE A 18 -3.62 1.59 9.46
CA ILE A 18 -2.56 1.61 10.49
C ILE A 18 -1.18 1.26 9.95
N PHE A 19 -1.03 0.99 8.66
CA PHE A 19 0.25 0.58 8.08
C PHE A 19 0.83 1.70 7.24
N ILE A 20 2.03 2.17 7.62
CA ILE A 20 2.82 3.13 6.84
C ILE A 20 3.90 2.35 6.07
N PRO A 21 3.94 2.42 4.72
CA PRO A 21 5.00 1.80 3.94
C PRO A 21 6.34 2.55 4.11
N ASN A 22 7.45 1.83 3.98
CA ASN A 22 8.78 2.42 4.16
C ASN A 22 9.00 3.61 3.21
N GLY A 23 9.48 4.73 3.75
CA GLY A 23 9.77 5.95 2.98
C GLY A 23 8.55 6.86 2.76
N TYR A 24 7.41 6.55 3.38
CA TYR A 24 6.20 7.39 3.35
C TYR A 24 5.83 7.83 4.77
N GLN A 25 5.01 8.87 4.85
CA GLN A 25 4.40 9.33 6.11
C GLN A 25 2.87 9.08 6.15
N LEU A 26 2.31 8.57 5.06
CA LEU A 26 0.89 8.27 4.91
C LEU A 26 0.64 6.79 5.14
N THR A 27 -0.49 6.45 5.77
CA THR A 27 -0.97 5.07 5.83
C THR A 27 -1.41 4.63 4.43
N PHE A 28 -1.50 3.31 4.21
CA PHE A 28 -2.08 2.82 2.95
C PHE A 28 -3.54 3.24 2.73
N ALA A 29 -4.29 3.57 3.78
CA ALA A 29 -5.68 4.02 3.65
C ALA A 29 -5.82 5.52 3.33
N GLU A 30 -4.72 6.27 3.41
CA GLU A 30 -4.66 7.67 2.98
C GLU A 30 -4.23 7.81 1.51
N MET A 31 -3.69 6.73 0.92
CA MET A 31 -3.27 6.70 -0.47
C MET A 31 -4.43 6.32 -1.40
N ASN A 32 -4.50 6.96 -2.56
CA ASN A 32 -5.43 6.52 -3.59
C ASN A 32 -4.99 5.17 -4.21
N LYS A 33 -5.90 4.54 -4.98
CA LYS A 33 -5.66 3.23 -5.59
C LYS A 33 -4.42 3.17 -6.48
N VAL A 34 -4.10 4.25 -7.20
CA VAL A 34 -2.97 4.31 -8.14
C VAL A 34 -1.66 4.38 -7.36
N GLU A 35 -1.57 5.28 -6.38
CA GLU A 35 -0.40 5.43 -5.51
C GLU A 35 -0.10 4.13 -4.77
N LYS A 36 -1.12 3.57 -4.12
CA LYS A 36 -1.00 2.29 -3.41
C LYS A 36 -0.63 1.15 -4.37
N GLY A 37 -1.21 1.14 -5.57
CA GLY A 37 -0.91 0.15 -6.62
C GLY A 37 0.55 0.18 -7.06
N ALA A 38 1.17 1.36 -7.10
CA ALA A 38 2.57 1.50 -7.51
C ALA A 38 3.56 0.91 -6.47
N ILE A 39 3.24 0.98 -5.18
CA ILE A 39 4.22 0.67 -4.11
C ILE A 39 3.90 -0.56 -3.26
N SER A 40 2.63 -0.98 -3.20
CA SER A 40 2.19 -2.08 -2.34
C SER A 40 2.84 -3.41 -2.73
N HIS A 41 2.92 -4.32 -1.76
CA HIS A 41 3.42 -5.68 -1.99
C HIS A 41 2.67 -6.37 -3.14
N ARG A 42 1.33 -6.23 -3.16
CA ARG A 42 0.46 -6.77 -4.19
C ARG A 42 0.73 -6.16 -5.56
N GLY A 43 0.83 -4.83 -5.64
CA GLY A 43 1.15 -4.14 -6.89
C GLY A 43 2.50 -4.56 -7.48
N LYS A 44 3.54 -4.64 -6.64
CA LYS A 44 4.87 -5.15 -7.05
C LYS A 44 4.84 -6.60 -7.50
N ALA A 45 4.08 -7.45 -6.82
CA ALA A 45 3.92 -8.86 -7.19
C ALA A 45 3.20 -9.01 -8.54
N VAL A 46 2.11 -8.28 -8.76
CA VAL A 46 1.38 -8.29 -10.04
C VAL A 46 2.28 -7.77 -11.16
N LYS A 47 3.04 -6.70 -10.96
CA LYS A 47 3.99 -6.19 -11.96
C LYS A 47 5.04 -7.25 -12.34
N ARG A 48 5.57 -7.98 -11.35
CA ARG A 48 6.51 -9.09 -11.61
C ARG A 48 5.85 -10.25 -12.36
N LEU A 49 4.62 -10.62 -11.98
CA LEU A 49 3.87 -11.65 -12.67
C LEU A 49 3.65 -11.28 -14.14
N VAL A 50 3.16 -10.07 -14.42
CA VAL A 50 2.97 -9.59 -15.80
C VAL A 50 4.29 -9.62 -16.57
N SER A 51 5.39 -9.16 -15.96
CA SER A 51 6.72 -9.20 -16.58
C SER A 51 7.25 -10.60 -16.86
N SER A 52 6.76 -11.64 -16.20
CA SER A 52 7.16 -13.04 -16.46
C SER A 52 6.33 -13.73 -17.55
N LEU A 53 5.24 -13.09 -18.01
CA LEU A 53 4.36 -13.61 -19.05
C LEU A 53 4.74 -13.12 -20.46
N TYR A 54 5.74 -12.26 -20.57
CA TYR A 54 6.34 -11.75 -21.80
C TYR A 54 7.83 -12.10 -21.83
#